data_AF-A0A7V9MYL7-F1
#
_entry.id   AF-A0A7V9MYL7-F1
#
_cell.length_a   1.000
_cell.length_b   1.000
_cell.length_c   1.000
_cell.angle_alpha   90.00
_cell.angle_beta   90.00
_cell.angle_gamma   90.00
#
_symmetry.space_group_name_H-M   'P 1'
#
loop_
_entity.id
_entity.type
_entity.pdbx_description
1 polymer ?
#
loop_
_entity_poly.entity_id
_entity_poly.type
_entity_poly.pdbx_seq_one_letter_code
_entity_poly.pdbx_strand_id
1 'polypeptide(L)' 'MIYHIQYFTKDSKPANQVEWDGEQADVLKAAQDGLVENKADFAIVFDEEGRNLGTVGDFATNRPWPEA' A
#
# COMPACT_ATOMS: atom_id res chain seq x y z
N MET A 1 1.38 15.26 -3.25
CA MET A 1 1.44 14.77 -1.85
C MET A 1 2.12 13.43 -1.95
N ILE A 2 3.17 13.21 -1.17
CA ILE A 2 3.96 12.00 -1.28
C ILE A 2 3.35 10.91 -0.41
N TYR A 3 3.17 9.73 -1.00
CA TYR A 3 2.74 8.52 -0.33
C TYR A 3 3.84 7.46 -0.43
N HIS A 4 3.97 6.64 0.59
CA HIS A 4 4.88 5.50 0.60
C HIS A 4 4.07 4.20 0.60
N ILE A 5 4.25 3.37 -0.42
CA ILE A 5 3.61 2.06 -0.52
C ILE A 5 4.64 1.01 -0.13
N GLN A 6 4.43 0.34 0.99
CA GLN A 6 5.26 -0.76 1.47
C GLN A 6 4.59 -2.10 1.12
N TYR A 7 5.25 -2.89 0.30
CA TYR A 7 4.83 -4.23 -0.08
C TYR A 7 5.39 -5.28 0.87
N PHE A 8 4.60 -6.32 1.14
CA PHE A 8 4.95 -7.42 2.01
C PHE A 8 4.56 -8.76 1.40
N THR A 9 5.36 -9.78 1.67
CA THR A 9 4.99 -11.17 1.35
C THR A 9 4.15 -11.79 2.49
N LYS A 10 3.57 -12.96 2.25
CA LYS A 10 2.80 -13.77 3.21
C LYS A 10 3.54 -14.10 4.51
N ASP A 11 4.87 -14.04 4.48
CA ASP A 11 5.74 -14.22 5.64
C ASP A 11 5.94 -12.91 6.43
N SER A 12 5.14 -11.88 6.12
CA SER A 12 5.21 -10.51 6.66
C SER A 12 6.59 -9.86 6.52
N LYS A 13 7.35 -10.25 5.50
CA LYS A 13 8.65 -9.66 5.20
C LYS A 13 8.47 -8.51 4.22
N PRO A 14 9.10 -7.35 4.45
CA PRO A 14 9.08 -6.26 3.49
C PRO A 14 9.72 -6.74 2.18
N ALA A 15 8.95 -6.67 1.10
CA ALA A 15 9.38 -7.08 -0.23
C ALA A 15 9.98 -5.90 -1.00
N ASN A 16 9.26 -4.78 -1.03
CA ASN A 16 9.69 -3.55 -1.70
C ASN A 16 8.97 -2.33 -1.13
N GLN A 17 9.52 -1.13 -1.33
CA GLN A 17 8.89 0.14 -0.99
C GLN A 17 8.93 1.06 -2.22
N VAL A 18 7.81 1.73 -2.50
CA VAL A 18 7.67 2.67 -3.61
C VAL A 18 7.15 4.00 -3.08
N GLU A 19 7.71 5.10 -3.58
CA GLU A 19 7.20 6.45 -3.35
C GLU A 19 6.29 6.85 -4.51
N TRP A 20 5.15 7.46 -4.18
CA TRP A 20 4.16 7.88 -5.16
C TRP A 20 3.76 9.32 -4.91
N ASP A 21 3.97 10.19 -5.90
CA ASP A 21 3.45 11.55 -5.89
C ASP A 21 2.23 11.62 -6.81
N GLY A 22 1.05 11.81 -6.22
CA GLY A 22 -0.21 11.81 -6.96
C GLY A 22 -1.43 11.99 -6.07
N GLU A 23 -2.60 11.65 -6.61
CA GLU A 23 -3.86 11.65 -5.86
C GLU A 23 -4.01 10.37 -5.04
N GLN A 24 -4.66 10.50 -3.89
CA GLN A 24 -5.00 9.37 -3.00
C GLN A 24 -5.75 8.24 -3.73
N ALA A 25 -6.65 8.57 -4.66
CA ALA A 25 -7.44 7.59 -5.39
C ALA A 25 -6.57 6.70 -6.29
N ASP A 26 -5.54 7.27 -6.93
CA ASP A 26 -4.62 6.55 -7.79
C ASP A 26 -3.62 5.70 -6.98
N VAL A 27 -3.28 6.11 -5.76
CA VAL A 27 -2.31 5.39 -4.91
C VAL A 27 -2.80 4.00 -4.54
N LEU A 28 -4.10 3.83 -4.25
CA LEU A 28 -4.67 2.53 -3.90
C LEU A 28 -4.67 1.58 -5.11
N LYS A 29 -4.97 2.13 -6.29
CA LYS A 29 -4.90 1.38 -7.54
C LYS A 29 -3.46 0.97 -7.84
N ALA A 30 -2.52 1.90 -7.73
CA ALA A 30 -1.10 1.63 -7.91
C ALA A 30 -0.57 0.59 -6.91
N ALA A 31 -0.99 0.67 -5.64
CA ALA A 31 -0.66 -0.32 -4.62
C ALA A 31 -1.22 -1.70 -4.97
N GLN A 32 -2.42 -1.78 -5.56
CA GLN A 32 -3.03 -3.03 -5.97
C GLN A 32 -2.32 -3.66 -7.19
N ASP A 33 -2.08 -2.88 -8.24
CA ASP A 33 -1.33 -3.32 -9.42
C ASP A 33 0.09 -3.76 -9.05
N GLY A 34 0.74 -3.01 -8.13
CA GLY A 34 2.09 -3.30 -7.66
C GLY A 34 2.22 -4.59 -6.86
N LEU A 35 1.14 -5.18 -6.33
CA LEU A 35 1.19 -6.49 -5.66
C LEU A 35 1.73 -7.57 -6.61
N VAL A 36 1.23 -7.60 -7.84
CA VAL A 36 1.63 -8.60 -8.85
C VAL A 36 3.07 -8.36 -9.30
N GLU A 37 3.44 -7.11 -9.56
CA GLU A 37 4.79 -6.73 -10.01
C GLU A 37 5.85 -7.06 -8.95
N ASN A 38 5.54 -6.80 -7.68
CA ASN A 38 6.47 -7.00 -6.56
C ASN A 38 6.41 -8.41 -5.96
N LYS A 39 5.57 -9.31 -6.51
CA LYS A 39 5.29 -10.64 -5.93
C LYS A 39 4.96 -10.55 -4.44
N ALA A 40 4.14 -9.56 -4.10
CA ALA A 40 3.70 -9.26 -2.76
C ALA A 40 2.28 -9.76 -2.55
N ASP A 41 1.99 -10.15 -1.32
CA ASP A 41 0.67 -10.65 -0.91
C ASP A 41 -0.21 -9.49 -0.39
N PHE A 42 0.41 -8.45 0.19
CA PHE A 42 -0.26 -7.23 0.61
C PHE A 42 0.65 -6.00 0.57
N ALA A 43 0.04 -4.82 0.57
CA ALA A 43 0.69 -3.52 0.59
C ALA A 43 0.04 -2.61 1.63
N ILE A 44 0.85 -1.78 2.28
CA ILE A 44 0.40 -0.76 3.21
C ILE A 44 0.82 0.60 2.66
N VAL A 45 -0.13 1.53 2.61
CA VAL A 45 0.11 2.91 2.17
C VAL A 45 0.31 3.78 3.40
N PHE A 46 1.37 4.57 3.41
CA PHE A 46 1.68 5.57 4.41
C PHE A 46 1.68 6.97 3.77
N ASP A 47 1.36 7.99 4.54
CA ASP A 47 1.64 9.38 4.12
C ASP A 47 3.09 9.77 4.41
N GLU A 48 3.46 11.00 4.03
CA GLU A 48 4.76 11.61 4.32
C GLU A 48 5.06 11.70 5.84
N GLU A 49 4.02 11.67 6.69
CA GLU A 49 4.14 11.65 8.15
C GLU A 49 4.26 10.23 8.73
N GLY A 50 4.23 9.19 7.89
CA GLY A 50 4.33 7.77 8.27
C GLY A 50 3.05 7.18 8.86
N ARG A 51 1.89 7.86 8.72
CA ARG A 51 0.59 7.34 9.16
C ARG A 51 0.07 6.32 8.17
N ASN A 52 -0.37 5.16 8.67
CA ASN A 52 -1.03 4.16 7.82
C ASN A 52 -2.38 4.69 7.35
N LEU A 53 -2.49 4.82 6.04
CA LEU A 53 -3.64 5.34 5.34
C LEU A 53 -4.52 4.22 4.79
N GLY A 54 -3.97 3.05 4.50
CA GLY A 54 -4.74 1.94 3.96
C GLY A 54 -3.91 0.70 3.73
N THR A 55 -4.59 -0.44 3.65
CA THR A 55 -3.98 -1.74 3.36
C THR A 55 -4.72 -2.41 2.24
N VAL A 56 -3.98 -2.94 1.26
CA VAL A 56 -4.48 -3.57 0.03
C VAL A 56 -3.87 -4.96 -0.10
N GLY A 57 -4.67 -6.01 -0.29
CA GLY A 57 -4.16 -7.36 -0.55
C GLY A 57 -4.84 -8.48 0.23
N ASP A 58 -4.28 -9.69 0.14
CA ASP A 58 -4.91 -10.93 0.61
C ASP A 58 -4.47 -11.29 2.03
N PHE A 59 -5.21 -10.77 3.01
CA PHE A 59 -5.38 -11.38 4.34
C PHE A 59 -6.75 -10.94 4.90
N ALA A 60 -7.84 -11.22 4.19
CA ALA A 60 -9.23 -11.07 4.68
C ALA A 60 -9.68 -9.67 5.20
N THR A 61 -8.86 -8.63 5.12
CA THR A 61 -9.16 -7.30 5.64
C THR A 61 -8.50 -6.22 4.79
N ASN A 62 -9.13 -5.89 3.65
CA ASN A 62 -9.02 -4.51 3.18
C ASN A 62 -9.58 -3.64 4.30
N ARG A 63 -8.72 -2.95 5.05
CA ARG A 63 -9.15 -1.86 5.92
C ARG A 63 -9.17 -0.61 5.05
N PRO A 64 -10.37 -0.14 4.65
CA PRO A 64 -10.45 1.09 3.90
C PRO A 64 -9.85 2.21 4.74
N TRP A 65 -9.31 3.19 4.03
CA TRP A 65 -8.91 4.48 4.56
C TRP A 65 -9.97 4.97 5.55
N PRO A 66 -9.60 5.48 6.74
CA PRO A 66 -10.59 6.19 7.55
C PRO A 66 -11.17 7.30 6.69
N GLU A 67 -12.50 7.35 6.52
CA GLU A 67 -13.15 8.47 5.80
C GLU A 67 -12.59 9.79 6.38
N ALA A 68 -12.04 10.61 5.48
CA ALA A 68 -11.40 11.87 5.83
C ALA A 68 -12.37 12.85 6.51
#